data_AF-A0A930TXQ7-F1
#
_entry.id   AF-A0A930TXQ7-F1
#
_cell.length_a   1.000
_cell.length_b   1.000
_cell.length_c   1.000
_cell.angle_alpha   90.00
_cell.angle_beta   90.00
_cell.angle_gamma   90.00
#
_symmetry.space_group_name_H-M   'P 1'
#
loop_
_entity.id
_entity.type
_entity.pdbx_description
1 polymer ?
#
loop_
_entity_poly.entity_id
_entity_poly.type
_entity_poly.pdbx_seq_one_letter_code
_entity_poly.pdbx_strand_id
1 'polypeptide(L)'
;MTPLSVRLARWIGVGLGSLGVITSGAIASERVPTARYASGESVDLALIIQEWQGKHPDIPVFACVCAQPSCNLTAAWPFRRFNEYQFTVMLGPFNAMSTENQGFNCHDTVSGRSPSRVLAGDISDPTEPGMDITPPGDPEGLAQIEVQQNGTHLRGRWRDSTVDIDVRDWNINLIDGVDCSTLTIADEQVMNARRVVGEPSIDLYTEQIAVAVELDYCALTTQSAVFIIDPQPGGYALYRAQLPGDRPLPDEFSSYPLSSVADVDYWGGNLMVRQFDASGTEALVVFTPGDTPAGDYAGCVTLAVGESPSLCPAEP
;
A
#
# COMPACT_ATOMS: atom_id res chain seq x y z
N MET A 1 74.84 9.76 -29.57
CA MET A 1 74.82 9.90 -31.03
C MET A 1 75.29 8.60 -31.65
N THR A 2 74.80 8.32 -32.86
CA THR A 2 74.99 7.13 -33.72
C THR A 2 74.30 5.81 -33.28
N PRO A 3 73.30 5.35 -34.07
CA PRO A 3 72.67 4.04 -34.02
C PRO A 3 73.26 3.10 -35.09
N LEU A 4 73.16 1.78 -34.92
CA LEU A 4 73.25 0.77 -36.00
C LEU A 4 72.77 -0.57 -35.40
N SER A 5 71.55 -1.02 -35.74
CA SER A 5 71.25 -1.93 -36.85
C SER A 5 71.85 -3.33 -36.67
N VAL A 6 70.99 -4.36 -36.69
CA VAL A 6 71.04 -5.50 -37.62
C VAL A 6 69.92 -6.48 -37.27
N ARG A 7 69.08 -6.77 -38.27
CA ARG A 7 68.12 -7.88 -38.33
C ARG A 7 68.89 -9.21 -38.37
N LEU A 8 68.40 -10.27 -37.73
CA LEU A 8 68.18 -11.55 -38.43
C LEU A 8 67.39 -12.54 -37.56
N ALA A 9 66.37 -13.08 -38.20
CA ALA A 9 65.45 -14.11 -37.74
C ALA A 9 66.15 -15.38 -37.25
N ARG A 10 65.47 -16.15 -36.37
CA ARG A 10 65.37 -17.61 -36.56
C ARG A 10 64.47 -18.37 -35.56
N TRP A 11 63.72 -19.30 -36.15
CA TRP A 11 63.17 -20.57 -35.66
C TRP A 11 61.96 -20.60 -34.73
N ILE A 12 60.89 -21.10 -35.35
CA ILE A 12 59.79 -21.90 -34.81
C ILE A 12 60.35 -23.00 -33.89
N GLY A 13 59.95 -22.96 -32.62
CA GLY A 13 60.04 -24.07 -31.68
C GLY A 13 58.64 -24.43 -31.22
N VAL A 14 58.15 -25.58 -31.67
CA VAL A 14 56.90 -26.20 -31.22
C VAL A 14 57.06 -26.60 -29.75
N GLY A 15 56.13 -26.18 -28.89
CA GLY A 15 56.10 -26.59 -27.50
C GLY A 15 54.69 -26.45 -26.92
N LEU A 16 53.97 -27.58 -26.88
CA LEU A 16 52.92 -27.98 -25.94
C LEU A 16 52.06 -26.82 -25.36
N GLY A 17 50.82 -26.66 -25.81
CA GLY A 17 49.80 -27.61 -25.40
C GLY A 17 49.27 -27.34 -23.99
N SER A 18 48.98 -26.07 -23.67
CA SER A 18 48.05 -25.70 -22.60
C SER A 18 46.85 -25.03 -23.26
N LEU A 19 45.89 -25.87 -23.68
CA LEU A 19 44.50 -25.46 -23.83
C LEU A 19 44.08 -24.89 -22.47
N GLY A 20 44.11 -23.56 -22.36
CA GLY A 20 43.40 -22.86 -21.32
C GLY A 20 41.95 -23.28 -21.43
N VAL A 21 41.51 -24.13 -20.51
CA VAL A 21 40.09 -24.35 -20.27
C VAL A 21 39.58 -22.99 -19.78
N ILE A 22 39.09 -22.19 -20.71
CA ILE A 22 38.17 -21.10 -20.39
C ILE A 22 36.94 -21.84 -19.89
N THR A 23 36.89 -22.12 -18.58
CA THR A 23 35.63 -22.41 -17.95
C THR A 23 34.83 -21.13 -18.12
N SER A 24 33.92 -21.15 -19.09
CA SER A 24 32.80 -20.21 -19.10
C SER A 24 32.17 -20.36 -17.73
N GLY A 25 32.49 -19.46 -16.81
CA GLY A 25 31.72 -19.29 -15.61
C GLY A 25 30.30 -19.01 -16.08
N ALA A 26 29.46 -20.03 -16.00
CA ALA A 26 28.03 -19.79 -15.97
C ALA A 26 27.84 -18.86 -14.77
N ILE A 27 27.65 -17.58 -15.04
CA ILE A 27 26.94 -16.71 -14.11
C ILE A 27 25.62 -17.46 -13.95
N ALA A 28 25.46 -18.19 -12.84
CA ALA A 28 24.18 -18.75 -12.50
C ALA A 28 23.26 -17.53 -12.39
N SER A 29 22.47 -17.30 -13.44
CA SER A 29 21.42 -16.30 -13.42
C SER A 29 20.63 -16.60 -12.16
N GLU A 30 20.70 -15.71 -11.18
CA GLU A 30 19.87 -15.82 -9.99
C GLU A 30 18.43 -16.02 -10.46
N ARG A 31 17.73 -17.01 -9.87
CA ARG A 31 16.33 -17.26 -10.24
C ARG A 31 15.55 -15.98 -9.94
N VAL A 32 14.71 -15.55 -10.88
CA VAL A 32 13.90 -14.34 -10.73
C VAL A 32 12.96 -14.44 -9.51
N PRO A 33 12.60 -13.32 -8.86
CA PRO A 33 11.78 -13.29 -7.64
C PRO A 33 10.54 -14.18 -7.71
N THR A 34 9.79 -14.10 -8.81
CA THR A 34 8.57 -14.91 -9.05
C THR A 34 8.85 -16.42 -8.97
N ALA A 35 9.95 -16.88 -9.56
CA ALA A 35 10.31 -18.29 -9.59
C ALA A 35 10.81 -18.79 -8.22
N ARG A 36 11.54 -17.94 -7.50
CA ARG A 36 11.94 -18.19 -6.11
C ARG A 36 10.71 -18.32 -5.21
N TYR A 37 9.78 -17.38 -5.31
CA TYR A 37 8.52 -17.39 -4.57
C TYR A 37 7.59 -18.55 -4.97
N ALA A 38 7.59 -19.02 -6.22
CA ALA A 38 6.86 -20.25 -6.55
C ALA A 38 7.51 -21.50 -5.94
N SER A 39 8.81 -21.46 -5.62
CA SER A 39 9.58 -22.63 -5.13
C SER A 39 9.61 -22.82 -3.61
N GLY A 40 8.88 -22.02 -2.84
CA GLY A 40 8.86 -22.12 -1.37
C GLY A 40 9.69 -21.06 -0.65
N GLU A 41 10.53 -20.29 -1.37
CA GLU A 41 11.37 -19.26 -0.76
C GLU A 41 10.55 -18.07 -0.22
N SER A 42 11.00 -17.48 0.89
CA SER A 42 10.49 -16.19 1.35
C SER A 42 11.08 -15.09 0.45
N VAL A 43 10.22 -14.39 -0.26
CA VAL A 43 10.58 -13.33 -1.21
C VAL A 43 9.67 -12.16 -0.93
N ASP A 44 10.25 -10.97 -0.84
CA ASP A 44 9.49 -9.73 -0.73
C ASP A 44 8.58 -9.57 -1.96
N LEU A 45 7.29 -9.37 -1.73
CA LEU A 45 6.29 -9.22 -2.79
C LEU A 45 6.61 -8.00 -3.67
N ALA A 46 7.25 -6.95 -3.14
CA ALA A 46 7.69 -5.80 -3.92
C ALA A 46 8.68 -6.17 -5.04
N LEU A 47 9.55 -7.18 -4.82
CA LEU A 47 10.45 -7.68 -5.86
C LEU A 47 9.69 -8.40 -6.98
N ILE A 48 8.58 -9.06 -6.65
CA ILE A 48 7.71 -9.72 -7.64
C ILE A 48 6.92 -8.66 -8.42
N ILE A 49 6.37 -7.65 -7.73
CA ILE A 49 5.69 -6.51 -8.35
C ILE A 49 6.64 -5.81 -9.33
N GLN A 50 7.87 -5.49 -8.90
CA GLN A 50 8.87 -4.85 -9.74
C GLN A 50 9.25 -5.73 -10.95
N GLU A 51 9.43 -7.04 -10.75
CA GLU A 51 9.70 -7.98 -11.84
C GLU A 51 8.57 -7.95 -12.89
N TRP A 52 7.31 -7.98 -12.43
CA TRP A 52 6.15 -8.02 -13.30
C TRP A 52 5.90 -6.69 -14.02
N GLN A 53 5.97 -5.56 -13.31
CA GLN A 53 5.85 -4.23 -13.93
C GLN A 53 6.94 -3.99 -14.98
N GLY A 54 8.17 -4.47 -14.73
CA GLY A 54 9.26 -4.36 -15.69
C GLY A 54 9.08 -5.25 -16.93
N LYS A 55 8.49 -6.44 -16.79
CA LYS A 55 8.27 -7.38 -17.91
C LYS A 55 6.96 -7.16 -18.66
N HIS A 56 5.95 -6.64 -17.96
CA HIS A 56 4.57 -6.50 -18.43
C HIS A 56 3.99 -5.14 -18.00
N PRO A 57 4.54 -4.02 -18.51
CA PRO A 57 4.16 -2.68 -18.06
C PRO A 57 2.69 -2.34 -18.29
N ASP A 58 2.04 -2.98 -19.27
CA ASP A 58 0.63 -2.74 -19.61
C ASP A 58 -0.34 -3.66 -18.86
N ILE A 59 0.16 -4.59 -18.03
CA ILE A 59 -0.68 -5.53 -17.28
C ILE A 59 -0.67 -5.10 -15.80
N PRO A 60 -1.83 -4.72 -15.23
CA PRO A 60 -1.91 -4.30 -13.83
C PRO A 60 -1.53 -5.45 -12.89
N VAL A 61 -0.91 -5.11 -11.77
CA VAL A 61 -0.55 -6.05 -10.71
C VAL A 61 -1.49 -5.79 -9.55
N PHE A 62 -2.00 -6.86 -8.93
CA PHE A 62 -2.92 -6.77 -7.81
C PHE A 62 -2.25 -7.29 -6.54
N ALA A 63 -2.40 -6.58 -5.42
CA ALA A 63 -2.15 -7.11 -4.09
C ALA A 63 -3.41 -7.79 -3.58
N CYS A 64 -3.29 -9.04 -3.14
CA CYS A 64 -4.39 -9.86 -2.68
C CYS A 64 -4.17 -10.31 -1.24
N VAL A 65 -5.10 -10.01 -0.34
CA VAL A 65 -5.05 -10.38 1.08
C VAL A 65 -6.03 -11.51 1.37
N CYS A 66 -5.60 -12.53 2.11
CA CYS A 66 -6.51 -13.61 2.52
C CYS A 66 -7.53 -13.09 3.54
N ALA A 67 -8.82 -13.10 3.19
CA ALA A 67 -9.90 -12.57 4.03
C ALA A 67 -10.67 -13.68 4.77
N GLN A 68 -10.07 -14.87 4.88
CA GLN A 68 -10.62 -16.03 5.56
C GLN A 68 -9.56 -16.63 6.50
N PRO A 69 -9.95 -17.46 7.48
CA PRO A 69 -8.99 -18.15 8.35
C PRO A 69 -7.90 -18.91 7.61
N SER A 70 -8.21 -19.40 6.40
CA SER A 70 -7.21 -19.92 5.47
C SER A 70 -7.67 -19.82 4.02
N CYS A 71 -6.79 -19.36 3.14
CA CYS A 71 -7.03 -19.33 1.70
C CYS A 71 -6.06 -20.28 0.98
N ASN A 72 -6.54 -20.97 -0.05
CA ASN A 72 -5.79 -22.06 -0.69
C ASN A 72 -5.53 -21.79 -2.18
N LEU A 73 -4.27 -21.48 -2.50
CA LEU A 73 -3.77 -21.32 -3.86
C LEU A 73 -2.78 -22.43 -4.23
N THR A 74 -3.01 -23.67 -3.80
CA THR A 74 -2.11 -24.80 -4.15
C THR A 74 -2.28 -25.31 -5.57
N ALA A 75 -3.42 -25.04 -6.22
CA ALA A 75 -3.73 -25.49 -7.58
C ALA A 75 -3.32 -24.52 -8.69
N ALA A 76 -2.96 -23.29 -8.33
CA ALA A 76 -2.51 -22.24 -9.24
C ALA A 76 -1.33 -21.50 -8.60
N TRP A 77 -0.71 -20.56 -9.31
CA TRP A 77 0.27 -19.67 -8.69
C TRP A 77 -0.33 -19.07 -7.40
N PRO A 78 0.41 -18.97 -6.28
CA PRO A 78 1.84 -19.29 -6.09
C PRO A 78 2.10 -20.70 -5.56
N PHE A 79 1.11 -21.60 -5.63
CA PHE A 79 1.19 -23.00 -5.19
C PHE A 79 1.31 -23.16 -3.67
N ARG A 80 0.63 -22.30 -2.91
CA ARG A 80 0.74 -22.19 -1.45
C ARG A 80 -0.60 -21.97 -0.76
N ARG A 81 -0.60 -22.14 0.56
CA ARG A 81 -1.70 -21.74 1.45
C ARG A 81 -1.31 -20.46 2.17
N PHE A 82 -2.33 -19.68 2.50
CA PHE A 82 -2.23 -18.41 3.17
C PHE A 82 -3.05 -18.49 4.45
N ASN A 83 -2.45 -18.01 5.54
CA ASN A 83 -3.22 -17.69 6.73
C ASN A 83 -4.02 -16.42 6.49
N GLU A 84 -5.00 -16.19 7.34
CA GLU A 84 -5.74 -14.93 7.38
C GLU A 84 -4.78 -13.73 7.37
N TYR A 85 -5.12 -12.75 6.55
CA TYR A 85 -4.39 -11.50 6.30
C TYR A 85 -3.00 -11.60 5.69
N GLN A 86 -2.55 -12.80 5.31
CA GLN A 86 -1.34 -12.92 4.51
C GLN A 86 -1.58 -12.45 3.07
N PHE A 87 -0.64 -11.66 2.58
CA PHE A 87 -0.66 -11.11 1.23
C PHE A 87 -0.02 -12.03 0.20
N THR A 88 -0.50 -11.88 -1.03
CA THR A 88 0.13 -12.36 -2.24
C THR A 88 -0.11 -11.36 -3.37
N VAL A 89 0.43 -11.60 -4.56
CA VAL A 89 0.26 -10.71 -5.72
C VAL A 89 -0.23 -11.46 -6.95
N MET A 90 -1.06 -10.82 -7.77
CA MET A 90 -1.61 -11.42 -8.99
C MET A 90 -1.34 -10.55 -10.20
N LEU A 91 -0.78 -11.14 -11.27
CA LEU A 91 -0.56 -10.44 -12.53
C LEU A 91 -1.85 -10.46 -13.36
N GLY A 92 -2.42 -9.29 -13.57
CA GLY A 92 -3.61 -9.09 -14.40
C GLY A 92 -4.92 -9.44 -13.71
N PRO A 93 -6.03 -8.85 -14.19
CA PRO A 93 -7.29 -8.90 -13.48
C PRO A 93 -7.93 -10.29 -13.48
N PHE A 94 -7.70 -11.10 -14.51
CA PHE A 94 -8.21 -12.48 -14.57
C PHE A 94 -7.67 -13.34 -13.42
N ASN A 95 -6.36 -13.28 -13.15
CA ASN A 95 -5.74 -14.04 -12.07
C ASN A 95 -6.19 -13.53 -10.71
N ALA A 96 -6.30 -12.20 -10.56
CA ALA A 96 -6.79 -11.58 -9.34
C ALA A 96 -8.25 -11.96 -9.04
N MET A 97 -9.16 -11.91 -10.03
CA MET A 97 -10.54 -12.39 -9.89
C MET A 97 -10.63 -13.89 -9.54
N SER A 98 -9.81 -14.72 -10.21
CA SER A 98 -9.76 -16.15 -9.87
C SER A 98 -9.29 -16.38 -8.44
N THR A 99 -8.49 -15.46 -7.90
CA THR A 99 -7.95 -15.48 -6.54
C THR A 99 -9.00 -15.00 -5.54
N GLU A 100 -9.80 -13.99 -5.87
CA GLU A 100 -10.94 -13.57 -5.04
C GLU A 100 -11.91 -14.73 -4.77
N ASN A 101 -12.16 -15.57 -5.78
CA ASN A 101 -12.98 -16.79 -5.64
C ASN A 101 -12.39 -17.82 -4.65
N GLN A 102 -11.14 -17.65 -4.20
CA GLN A 102 -10.47 -18.50 -3.20
C GLN A 102 -10.46 -17.87 -1.81
N GLY A 103 -11.23 -16.80 -1.59
CA GLY A 103 -11.36 -16.12 -0.29
C GLY A 103 -10.41 -14.95 -0.07
N PHE A 104 -9.83 -14.41 -1.15
CA PHE A 104 -8.98 -13.22 -1.07
C PHE A 104 -9.75 -11.95 -1.44
N ASN A 105 -9.24 -10.81 -0.98
CA ASN A 105 -9.63 -9.48 -1.44
C ASN A 105 -8.46 -8.90 -2.25
N CYS A 106 -8.68 -8.56 -3.52
CA CYS A 106 -7.61 -8.19 -4.46
C CYS A 106 -7.75 -6.75 -4.98
N HIS A 107 -6.62 -6.03 -5.06
CA HIS A 107 -6.59 -4.60 -5.36
C HIS A 107 -5.43 -4.24 -6.27
N ASP A 108 -5.71 -3.51 -7.35
CA ASP A 108 -4.68 -3.02 -8.26
C ASP A 108 -3.69 -2.15 -7.48
N THR A 109 -2.40 -2.45 -7.58
CA THR A 109 -1.36 -1.79 -6.78
C THR A 109 -1.17 -0.31 -7.12
N VAL A 110 -1.72 0.14 -8.26
CA VAL A 110 -1.62 1.53 -8.72
C VAL A 110 -2.89 2.30 -8.42
N SER A 111 -4.05 1.78 -8.81
CA SER A 111 -5.35 2.46 -8.71
C SER A 111 -6.18 2.07 -7.49
N GLY A 112 -5.79 1.04 -6.73
CA GLY A 112 -6.57 0.49 -5.61
C GLY A 112 -7.81 -0.32 -6.03
N ARG A 113 -8.16 -0.31 -7.31
CA ARG A 113 -9.42 -0.87 -7.83
C ARG A 113 -9.44 -2.40 -7.81
N SER A 114 -10.63 -2.96 -7.61
CA SER A 114 -10.83 -4.41 -7.74
C SER A 114 -10.66 -4.90 -9.19
N PRO A 115 -10.40 -6.20 -9.41
CA PRO A 115 -10.10 -6.70 -10.74
C PRO A 115 -11.31 -6.62 -11.69
N SER A 116 -12.52 -6.72 -11.16
CA SER A 116 -13.77 -6.57 -11.91
C SER A 116 -13.96 -5.15 -12.46
N ARG A 117 -13.63 -4.11 -11.68
CA ARG A 117 -13.68 -2.71 -12.13
C ARG A 117 -12.62 -2.40 -13.21
N VAL A 118 -11.43 -2.97 -13.07
CA VAL A 118 -10.38 -2.84 -14.09
C VAL A 118 -10.82 -3.49 -15.41
N LEU A 119 -11.46 -4.66 -15.38
CA LEU A 119 -12.00 -5.32 -16.58
C LEU A 119 -13.20 -4.63 -17.19
N ALA A 120 -14.02 -3.95 -16.38
CA ALA A 120 -15.15 -3.15 -16.87
C ALA A 120 -14.70 -1.94 -17.69
N GLY A 121 -13.38 -1.65 -17.75
CA GLY A 121 -12.86 -0.52 -18.52
C GLY A 121 -13.23 0.81 -17.88
N ASP A 122 -13.48 0.82 -16.57
CA ASP A 122 -13.88 1.98 -15.77
C ASP A 122 -12.69 2.95 -15.59
N ILE A 123 -11.91 3.21 -16.64
CA ILE A 123 -10.89 4.26 -16.73
C ILE A 123 -11.59 5.61 -16.95
N SER A 124 -12.67 5.87 -16.21
CA SER A 124 -13.25 7.21 -16.16
C SER A 124 -12.33 8.06 -15.28
N ASP A 125 -11.51 8.86 -15.94
CA ASP A 125 -11.18 10.25 -15.58
C ASP A 125 -12.34 10.86 -14.74
N PRO A 126 -12.11 11.57 -13.61
CA PRO A 126 -13.17 12.00 -12.67
C PRO A 126 -14.23 12.96 -13.25
N THR A 127 -14.29 13.16 -14.57
CA THR A 127 -15.01 14.27 -15.20
C THR A 127 -16.10 13.90 -16.19
N GLU A 128 -16.47 12.62 -16.40
CA GLU A 128 -17.67 12.31 -17.21
C GLU A 128 -18.65 11.29 -16.59
N PRO A 129 -19.97 11.58 -16.64
CA PRO A 129 -20.99 10.77 -15.99
C PRO A 129 -21.40 9.58 -16.87
N GLY A 130 -21.24 8.36 -16.36
CA GLY A 130 -21.95 7.22 -16.95
C GLY A 130 -21.46 5.83 -16.60
N MET A 131 -21.84 5.32 -15.42
CA MET A 131 -22.66 4.09 -15.32
C MET A 131 -23.33 4.04 -13.95
N ASP A 132 -24.65 3.93 -13.96
CA ASP A 132 -25.49 3.88 -12.76
C ASP A 132 -25.32 2.52 -12.06
N ILE A 133 -24.41 2.50 -11.07
CA ILE A 133 -24.26 1.42 -10.09
C ILE A 133 -25.09 1.71 -8.84
N THR A 134 -26.29 2.29 -8.96
CA THR A 134 -27.19 2.35 -7.80
C THR A 134 -27.33 0.95 -7.22
N PRO A 135 -26.91 0.72 -5.97
CA PRO A 135 -27.38 -0.43 -5.21
C PRO A 135 -28.92 -0.40 -5.26
N PRO A 136 -29.63 -1.52 -5.11
CA PRO A 136 -31.07 -1.47 -4.91
C PRO A 136 -31.35 -0.76 -3.57
N GLY A 137 -31.45 0.56 -3.62
CA GLY A 137 -31.50 1.49 -2.50
C GLY A 137 -31.40 2.92 -3.05
N ASP A 138 -32.34 3.76 -2.65
CA ASP A 138 -32.55 5.13 -3.11
C ASP A 138 -31.25 5.99 -3.08
N PRO A 139 -30.80 6.61 -4.20
CA PRO A 139 -29.61 7.46 -4.21
C PRO A 139 -29.76 8.77 -3.43
N GLU A 140 -30.95 9.07 -2.89
CA GLU A 140 -31.20 10.21 -2.00
C GLU A 140 -30.84 9.96 -0.51
N GLY A 141 -30.21 8.81 -0.16
CA GLY A 141 -30.03 8.40 1.24
C GLY A 141 -28.61 8.28 1.80
N LEU A 142 -27.57 8.22 0.96
CA LEU A 142 -26.20 7.91 1.42
C LEU A 142 -25.50 9.11 2.08
N ALA A 143 -24.57 8.82 2.99
CA ALA A 143 -23.63 9.83 3.49
C ALA A 143 -22.91 10.53 2.34
N GLN A 144 -22.70 11.84 2.49
CA GLN A 144 -21.91 12.67 1.58
C GLN A 144 -20.92 13.48 2.39
N ILE A 145 -19.72 13.69 1.85
CA ILE A 145 -18.68 14.48 2.47
C ILE A 145 -18.04 15.38 1.43
N GLU A 146 -17.89 16.66 1.78
CA GLU A 146 -17.22 17.64 0.94
C GLU A 146 -16.03 18.23 1.71
N VAL A 147 -14.85 18.21 1.09
CA VAL A 147 -13.65 18.85 1.64
C VAL A 147 -13.68 20.34 1.29
N GLN A 148 -13.61 21.18 2.30
CA GLN A 148 -13.69 22.64 2.17
C GLN A 148 -12.47 23.32 2.77
N GLN A 149 -12.32 24.62 2.47
CA GLN A 149 -11.29 25.50 3.07
C GLN A 149 -9.88 24.88 3.05
N ASN A 150 -9.47 24.38 1.89
CA ASN A 150 -8.16 23.76 1.68
C ASN A 150 -7.87 22.58 2.64
N GLY A 151 -8.89 21.76 2.91
CA GLY A 151 -8.79 20.58 3.77
C GLY A 151 -8.95 20.86 5.26
N THR A 152 -9.16 22.10 5.70
CA THR A 152 -9.33 22.39 7.13
C THR A 152 -10.76 22.16 7.63
N HIS A 153 -11.73 22.09 6.72
CA HIS A 153 -13.12 21.85 7.07
C HIS A 153 -13.69 20.74 6.21
N LEU A 154 -14.61 19.98 6.78
CA LEU A 154 -15.48 19.05 6.06
C LEU A 154 -16.92 19.48 6.23
N ARG A 155 -17.71 19.29 5.17
CA ARG A 155 -19.16 19.39 5.23
C ARG A 155 -19.76 18.02 4.97
N GLY A 156 -20.25 17.40 6.03
CA GLY A 156 -20.96 16.13 5.97
C GLY A 156 -22.46 16.34 5.77
N ARG A 157 -23.08 15.50 4.95
CA ARG A 157 -24.54 15.36 4.88
C ARG A 157 -24.89 13.91 5.08
N TRP A 158 -25.84 13.66 5.98
CA TRP A 158 -26.33 12.32 6.22
C TRP A 158 -27.80 12.41 6.60
N ARG A 159 -28.66 11.80 5.77
CA ARG A 159 -30.12 11.95 5.85
C ARG A 159 -30.50 13.45 5.89
N ASP A 160 -31.36 13.85 6.81
CA ASP A 160 -31.81 15.24 6.96
C ASP A 160 -30.82 16.14 7.75
N SER A 161 -29.64 15.62 8.11
CA SER A 161 -28.64 16.35 8.90
C SER A 161 -27.48 16.83 8.02
N THR A 162 -27.09 18.08 8.22
CA THR A 162 -25.82 18.63 7.70
C THR A 162 -24.94 18.98 8.89
N VAL A 163 -23.68 18.58 8.83
CA VAL A 163 -22.68 18.87 9.86
C VAL A 163 -21.48 19.53 9.21
N ASP A 164 -21.05 20.63 9.79
CA ASP A 164 -19.76 21.26 9.48
C ASP A 164 -18.74 20.82 10.53
N ILE A 165 -17.58 20.35 10.07
CA ILE A 165 -16.53 19.77 10.91
C ILE A 165 -15.24 20.52 10.68
N ASP A 166 -14.66 21.10 11.74
CA ASP A 166 -13.28 21.61 11.71
C ASP A 166 -12.34 20.44 12.02
N VAL A 167 -11.57 20.00 11.03
CA VAL A 167 -10.68 18.84 11.23
C VAL A 167 -9.54 19.16 12.18
N ARG A 168 -9.24 20.44 12.42
CA ARG A 168 -8.14 20.85 13.31
C ARG A 168 -8.40 20.57 14.78
N ASP A 169 -9.65 20.28 15.13
CA ASP A 169 -10.02 19.81 16.47
C ASP A 169 -9.77 18.30 16.64
N TRP A 170 -9.45 17.59 15.56
CA TRP A 170 -9.15 16.16 15.60
C TRP A 170 -7.72 15.94 16.06
N ASN A 171 -7.56 15.09 17.07
CA ASN A 171 -6.29 14.77 17.66
C ASN A 171 -6.04 13.27 17.78
N ILE A 172 -4.77 12.91 17.84
CA ILE A 172 -4.27 11.54 18.04
C ILE A 172 -2.97 11.61 18.87
N ASN A 173 -2.76 10.64 19.75
CA ASN A 173 -1.50 10.49 20.47
C ASN A 173 -0.55 9.60 19.66
N LEU A 174 0.47 10.19 19.04
CA LEU A 174 1.44 9.43 18.26
C LEU A 174 2.51 8.83 19.17
N ILE A 175 2.77 7.55 18.94
CA ILE A 175 3.87 6.80 19.54
C ILE A 175 5.06 6.83 18.58
N ASP A 176 6.24 7.15 19.10
CA ASP A 176 7.50 7.21 18.32
C ASP A 176 7.40 8.14 17.09
N GLY A 177 6.61 9.21 17.21
CA GLY A 177 6.47 10.24 16.20
C GLY A 177 7.66 11.20 16.17
N VAL A 178 7.89 11.84 15.02
CA VAL A 178 8.91 12.89 14.91
C VAL A 178 8.37 14.20 15.49
N ASP A 179 9.06 14.75 16.48
CA ASP A 179 8.83 16.12 16.91
C ASP A 179 9.52 17.07 15.93
N CYS A 180 8.72 17.75 15.10
CA CYS A 180 9.24 18.63 14.06
C CYS A 180 9.92 19.91 14.57
N SER A 181 9.79 20.24 15.86
CA SER A 181 10.49 21.37 16.47
C SER A 181 11.93 21.02 16.86
N THR A 182 12.16 19.78 17.30
CA THR A 182 13.46 19.28 17.76
C THR A 182 14.14 18.36 16.74
N LEU A 183 13.39 17.87 15.75
CA LEU A 183 13.79 16.83 14.79
C LEU A 183 14.26 15.55 15.48
N THR A 184 13.60 15.19 16.58
CA THR A 184 13.87 13.97 17.35
C THR A 184 12.62 13.10 17.44
N ILE A 185 12.79 11.81 17.72
CA ILE A 185 11.67 10.91 17.98
C ILE A 185 11.18 11.20 19.41
N ALA A 186 9.90 11.54 19.53
CA ALA A 186 9.22 11.69 20.79
C ALA A 186 8.53 10.37 21.17
N ASP A 187 8.70 9.93 22.42
CA ASP A 187 8.06 8.71 22.90
C ASP A 187 6.54 8.78 22.73
N GLU A 188 5.91 9.87 23.15
CA GLU A 188 4.49 10.11 22.96
C GLU A 188 4.25 11.60 22.67
N GLN A 189 3.41 11.90 21.68
CA GLN A 189 3.03 13.27 21.36
C GLN A 189 1.58 13.36 20.88
N VAL A 190 0.78 14.21 21.53
CA VAL A 190 -0.56 14.54 21.03
C VAL A 190 -0.42 15.52 19.87
N MET A 191 -0.91 15.12 18.69
CA MET A 191 -0.93 15.94 17.50
C MET A 191 -2.36 16.24 17.08
N ASN A 192 -2.57 17.41 16.48
CA ASN A 192 -3.83 17.76 15.85
C ASN A 192 -3.68 17.68 14.33
N ALA A 193 -4.75 17.32 13.64
CA ALA A 193 -4.78 17.40 12.20
C ALA A 193 -4.62 18.85 11.72
N ARG A 194 -3.88 19.04 10.64
CA ARG A 194 -3.72 20.34 9.97
C ARG A 194 -4.73 20.51 8.86
N ARG A 195 -4.90 19.45 8.07
CA ARG A 195 -5.81 19.39 6.93
C ARG A 195 -6.03 17.95 6.49
N VAL A 196 -7.13 17.73 5.79
CA VAL A 196 -7.37 16.53 4.98
C VAL A 196 -6.36 16.43 3.84
N VAL A 197 -5.90 15.22 3.57
CA VAL A 197 -5.07 14.86 2.41
C VAL A 197 -5.78 13.79 1.60
N GLY A 198 -5.80 13.95 0.28
CA GLY A 198 -6.57 13.07 -0.61
C GLY A 198 -8.08 13.28 -0.51
N GLU A 199 -8.82 12.39 -1.16
CA GLU A 199 -10.28 12.35 -1.10
C GLU A 199 -10.74 11.43 0.04
N PRO A 200 -11.72 11.82 0.87
CA PRO A 200 -12.35 10.89 1.80
C PRO A 200 -13.05 9.75 1.07
N SER A 201 -13.01 8.55 1.64
CA SER A 201 -13.75 7.39 1.11
C SER A 201 -14.90 7.02 2.04
N ILE A 202 -16.01 6.54 1.45
CA ILE A 202 -17.24 6.19 2.15
C ILE A 202 -17.48 4.69 1.98
N ASP A 203 -17.64 3.98 3.08
CA ASP A 203 -18.12 2.62 3.06
C ASP A 203 -19.61 2.61 2.68
N LEU A 204 -19.94 2.02 1.53
CA LEU A 204 -21.30 1.95 1.03
C LEU A 204 -22.22 1.05 1.87
N TYR A 205 -21.66 0.21 2.76
CA TYR A 205 -22.45 -0.67 3.62
C TYR A 205 -22.76 -0.06 4.98
N THR A 206 -21.81 0.67 5.55
CA THR A 206 -21.93 1.24 6.91
C THR A 206 -22.09 2.75 6.92
N GLU A 207 -21.88 3.41 5.77
CA GLU A 207 -21.86 4.87 5.61
C GLU A 207 -20.76 5.58 6.42
N GLN A 208 -19.81 4.82 6.94
CA GLN A 208 -18.60 5.32 7.61
C GLN A 208 -17.70 6.02 6.58
N ILE A 209 -17.00 7.06 7.03
CA ILE A 209 -16.20 7.91 6.16
C ILE A 209 -14.76 7.92 6.65
N ALA A 210 -13.84 7.37 5.87
CA ALA A 210 -12.42 7.40 6.14
C ALA A 210 -11.82 8.69 5.60
N VAL A 211 -11.05 9.37 6.44
CA VAL A 211 -10.43 10.66 6.15
C VAL A 211 -8.97 10.60 6.53
N ALA A 212 -8.08 10.67 5.54
CA ALA A 212 -6.66 10.87 5.79
C ALA A 212 -6.37 12.34 6.09
N VAL A 213 -5.50 12.59 7.06
CA VAL A 213 -5.10 13.94 7.45
C VAL A 213 -3.59 14.04 7.61
N GLU A 214 -3.05 15.21 7.27
CA GLU A 214 -1.68 15.60 7.60
C GLU A 214 -1.65 16.11 9.05
N LEU A 215 -0.74 15.57 9.87
CA LEU A 215 -0.50 16.01 11.25
C LEU A 215 0.66 17.01 11.31
N ASP A 216 1.76 16.69 10.63
CA ASP A 216 2.92 17.57 10.50
C ASP A 216 3.77 17.21 9.27
N TYR A 217 4.64 18.12 8.88
CA TYR A 217 5.61 17.95 7.82
C TYR A 217 6.92 18.65 8.19
N CYS A 218 8.01 17.89 8.26
CA CYS A 218 9.35 18.42 8.48
C CYS A 218 10.42 17.49 7.94
N ALA A 219 11.57 18.05 7.55
CA ALA A 219 12.70 17.27 7.05
C ALA A 219 12.35 16.29 5.91
N LEU A 220 11.42 16.68 5.02
CA LEU A 220 10.86 15.84 3.95
C LEU A 220 10.04 14.64 4.44
N THR A 221 9.73 14.57 5.73
CA THR A 221 8.90 13.55 6.35
C THR A 221 7.53 14.15 6.67
N THR A 222 6.48 13.56 6.10
CA THR A 222 5.09 13.82 6.49
C THR A 222 4.68 12.81 7.54
N GLN A 223 4.02 13.27 8.59
CA GLN A 223 3.30 12.42 9.53
C GLN A 223 1.81 12.60 9.29
N SER A 224 1.11 11.48 9.13
CA SER A 224 -0.32 11.45 8.84
C SER A 224 -1.05 10.53 9.80
N ALA A 225 -2.38 10.64 9.80
CA ALA A 225 -3.29 9.69 10.43
C ALA A 225 -4.53 9.50 9.56
N VAL A 226 -5.27 8.42 9.81
CA VAL A 226 -6.59 8.20 9.21
C VAL A 226 -7.62 8.18 10.32
N PHE A 227 -8.64 9.02 10.16
CA PHE A 227 -9.78 9.12 11.05
C PHE A 227 -11.01 8.54 10.36
N ILE A 228 -11.89 7.92 11.14
CA ILE A 228 -13.16 7.40 10.66
C ILE A 228 -14.28 8.22 11.29
N ILE A 229 -15.06 8.88 10.45
CA ILE A 229 -16.31 9.54 10.83
C ILE A 229 -17.40 8.49 10.75
N ASP A 230 -18.12 8.32 11.85
CA ASP A 230 -19.36 7.54 11.91
C ASP A 230 -20.54 8.53 12.03
N PRO A 231 -21.30 8.78 10.95
CA PRO A 231 -22.43 9.71 10.98
C PRO A 231 -23.52 9.28 11.97
N GLN A 232 -23.99 10.21 12.79
CA GLN A 232 -25.03 9.96 13.80
C GLN A 232 -26.12 11.04 13.77
N PRO A 233 -27.35 10.76 14.24
CA PRO A 233 -28.40 11.77 14.30
C PRO A 233 -27.94 12.99 15.13
N GLY A 234 -27.82 14.16 14.47
CA GLY A 234 -27.40 15.41 15.10
C GLY A 234 -25.89 15.61 15.26
N GLY A 235 -25.04 14.74 14.69
CA GLY A 235 -23.59 14.89 14.77
C GLY A 235 -22.80 13.75 14.12
N TYR A 236 -21.64 13.46 14.68
CA TYR A 236 -20.79 12.35 14.27
C TYR A 236 -20.00 11.82 15.47
N ALA A 237 -19.64 10.54 15.42
CA ALA A 237 -18.58 9.99 16.25
C ALA A 237 -17.27 9.92 15.44
N LEU A 238 -16.14 10.09 16.12
CA LEU A 238 -14.82 10.17 15.50
C LEU A 238 -13.90 9.10 16.08
N TYR A 239 -13.43 8.20 15.22
CA TYR A 239 -12.53 7.11 15.54
C TYR A 239 -11.18 7.30 14.84
N ARG A 240 -10.14 6.59 15.29
CA ARG A 240 -8.78 6.66 14.75
C ARG A 240 -8.36 5.27 14.30
N ALA A 241 -7.89 5.15 13.06
CA ALA A 241 -7.24 3.92 12.62
C ALA A 241 -5.93 3.75 13.42
N GLN A 242 -5.78 2.60 14.08
CA GLN A 242 -4.64 2.33 14.96
C GLN A 242 -3.58 1.52 14.22
N LEU A 243 -2.53 2.20 13.75
CA LEU A 243 -1.36 1.54 13.18
C LEU A 243 -0.50 0.96 14.33
N PRO A 244 -0.22 -0.35 14.35
CA PRO A 244 0.66 -0.94 15.35
C PRO A 244 2.13 -0.61 15.08
N GLY A 245 2.98 -0.94 16.03
CA GLY A 245 4.43 -0.82 15.91
C GLY A 245 5.13 -1.57 17.04
N ASP A 246 6.34 -1.15 17.39
CA ASP A 246 7.26 -1.90 18.24
C ASP A 246 6.76 -2.12 19.68
N ARG A 247 5.88 -1.26 20.19
CA ARG A 247 5.24 -1.42 21.50
C ARG A 247 3.71 -1.37 21.41
N PRO A 248 3.01 -2.01 22.36
CA PRO A 248 1.55 -1.93 22.44
C PRO A 248 1.06 -0.50 22.56
N LEU A 249 -0.06 -0.21 21.89
CA LEU A 249 -0.75 1.08 22.01
C LEU A 249 -1.41 1.18 23.39
N PRO A 250 -1.30 2.33 24.08
CA PRO A 250 -1.83 2.49 25.43
C PRO A 250 -3.37 2.57 25.49
N ASP A 251 -4.01 3.08 24.44
CA ASP A 251 -5.46 3.28 24.34
C ASP A 251 -5.90 3.43 22.87
N GLU A 252 -7.22 3.55 22.63
CA GLU A 252 -7.85 3.73 21.32
C GLU A 252 -7.59 5.10 20.66
N PHE A 253 -6.95 6.04 21.37
CA PHE A 253 -6.57 7.35 20.87
C PHE A 253 -5.10 7.42 20.43
N SER A 254 -4.38 6.30 20.54
CA SER A 254 -2.98 6.19 20.17
C SER A 254 -2.75 5.43 18.86
N SER A 255 -1.68 5.78 18.15
CA SER A 255 -1.22 5.08 16.93
C SER A 255 0.26 5.35 16.70
N TYR A 256 0.93 4.47 15.95
CA TYR A 256 2.15 4.86 15.23
C TYR A 256 1.82 5.79 14.07
N PRO A 257 2.73 6.70 13.67
CA PRO A 257 2.48 7.60 12.54
C PRO A 257 2.36 6.82 11.24
N LEU A 258 1.35 7.14 10.43
CA LEU A 258 1.42 6.86 8.99
C LEU A 258 2.40 7.84 8.35
N SER A 259 3.04 7.41 7.27
CA SER A 259 3.85 8.29 6.41
C SER A 259 2.94 9.19 5.57
N SER A 260 3.39 9.67 4.40
CA SER A 260 2.50 10.42 3.51
C SER A 260 1.39 9.49 3.01
N VAL A 261 0.12 9.81 3.28
CA VAL A 261 -1.00 9.02 2.75
C VAL A 261 -1.30 9.49 1.33
N ALA A 262 -1.26 8.56 0.37
CA ALA A 262 -1.64 8.81 -1.02
C ALA A 262 -3.15 8.71 -1.19
N ASP A 263 -3.76 7.70 -0.57
CA ASP A 263 -5.17 7.38 -0.77
C ASP A 263 -5.75 6.57 0.40
N VAL A 264 -7.05 6.69 0.60
CA VAL A 264 -7.83 5.84 1.51
C VAL A 264 -9.06 5.33 0.78
N ASP A 265 -9.36 4.04 0.92
CA ASP A 265 -10.56 3.48 0.30
C ASP A 265 -11.23 2.40 1.15
N TYR A 266 -12.55 2.30 1.06
CA TYR A 266 -13.31 1.19 1.64
C TYR A 266 -13.63 0.17 0.55
N TRP A 267 -13.31 -1.09 0.80
CA TRP A 267 -13.69 -2.17 -0.09
C TRP A 267 -14.04 -3.45 0.67
N GLY A 268 -15.24 -3.98 0.41
CA GLY A 268 -15.73 -5.15 1.13
C GLY A 268 -15.85 -4.95 2.64
N GLY A 269 -16.01 -3.70 3.09
CA GLY A 269 -16.00 -3.29 4.50
C GLY A 269 -14.59 -3.10 5.10
N ASN A 270 -13.53 -3.44 4.37
CA ASN A 270 -12.16 -3.21 4.83
C ASN A 270 -11.71 -1.80 4.44
N LEU A 271 -11.06 -1.10 5.37
CA LEU A 271 -10.39 0.16 5.09
C LEU A 271 -8.98 -0.12 4.60
N MET A 272 -8.63 0.49 3.48
CA MET A 272 -7.33 0.40 2.84
C MET A 272 -6.65 1.76 2.87
N VAL A 273 -5.39 1.79 3.26
CA VAL A 273 -4.61 3.03 3.36
C VAL A 273 -3.32 2.85 2.57
N ARG A 274 -3.18 3.58 1.46
CA ARG A 274 -1.94 3.59 0.69
C ARG A 274 -1.06 4.72 1.20
N GLN A 275 0.16 4.38 1.59
CA GLN A 275 1.14 5.34 2.09
C GLN A 275 2.46 5.25 1.35
N PHE A 276 3.22 6.33 1.41
CA PHE A 276 4.54 6.44 0.81
C PHE A 276 5.46 7.35 1.64
N ASP A 277 6.76 7.20 1.46
CA ASP A 277 7.76 8.08 2.03
C ASP A 277 8.53 8.87 0.96
N ALA A 278 9.34 9.83 1.40
CA ALA A 278 10.16 10.63 0.49
C ALA A 278 11.26 9.83 -0.22
N SER A 279 11.55 8.60 0.22
CA SER A 279 12.52 7.72 -0.44
C SER A 279 11.91 6.96 -1.63
N GLY A 280 10.59 7.06 -1.83
CA GLY A 280 9.85 6.33 -2.86
C GLY A 280 9.43 4.93 -2.43
N THR A 281 9.50 4.61 -1.13
CA THR A 281 8.92 3.38 -0.60
C THR A 281 7.42 3.56 -0.50
N GLU A 282 6.65 2.57 -0.92
CA GLU A 282 5.19 2.57 -0.86
C GLU A 282 4.67 1.31 -0.18
N ALA A 283 3.59 1.44 0.58
CA ALA A 283 2.92 0.32 1.21
C ALA A 283 1.40 0.49 1.21
N LEU A 284 0.71 -0.63 1.27
CA LEU A 284 -0.73 -0.71 1.49
C LEU A 284 -1.00 -1.33 2.85
N VAL A 285 -1.65 -0.57 3.72
CA VAL A 285 -2.13 -1.01 5.02
C VAL A 285 -3.60 -1.36 4.92
N VAL A 286 -4.01 -2.44 5.56
CA VAL A 286 -5.40 -2.91 5.57
C VAL A 286 -5.91 -2.98 7.00
N PHE A 287 -7.09 -2.42 7.22
CA PHE A 287 -7.87 -2.54 8.42
C PHE A 287 -9.17 -3.28 8.10
N THR A 288 -9.52 -4.28 8.90
CA THR A 288 -10.76 -5.04 8.75
C THR A 288 -11.82 -4.55 9.73
N PRO A 289 -13.12 -4.78 9.46
CA PRO A 289 -14.16 -4.51 10.44
C PRO A 289 -13.83 -5.11 11.81
N GLY A 290 -13.95 -4.30 12.85
CA GLY A 290 -13.64 -4.68 14.23
C GLY A 290 -14.74 -4.23 15.19
N ASP A 291 -14.38 -4.09 16.47
CA ASP A 291 -15.33 -3.64 17.51
C ASP A 291 -15.68 -2.14 17.38
N THR A 292 -14.88 -1.37 16.62
CA THR A 292 -15.13 0.04 16.33
C THR A 292 -15.17 0.32 14.83
N PRO A 293 -15.80 1.43 14.39
CA PRO A 293 -15.76 1.89 12.99
C PRO A 293 -14.35 2.05 12.39
N ALA A 294 -13.31 2.26 13.20
CA ALA A 294 -11.94 2.33 12.70
C ALA A 294 -11.40 0.97 12.21
N GLY A 295 -12.04 -0.12 12.62
CA GLY A 295 -11.56 -1.47 12.35
C GLY A 295 -10.30 -1.82 13.11
N ASP A 296 -9.83 -3.05 12.89
CA ASP A 296 -8.60 -3.59 13.45
C ASP A 296 -7.55 -3.69 12.35
N TYR A 297 -6.29 -3.37 12.68
CA TYR A 297 -5.18 -3.60 11.76
C TYR A 297 -5.13 -5.09 11.38
N ALA A 298 -5.18 -5.37 10.09
CA ALA A 298 -5.18 -6.72 9.55
C ALA A 298 -3.82 -7.09 8.96
N GLY A 299 -3.16 -6.14 8.29
CA GLY A 299 -1.85 -6.37 7.71
C GLY A 299 -1.34 -5.23 6.85
N CYS A 300 -0.14 -5.41 6.33
CA CYS A 300 0.51 -4.45 5.45
C CYS A 300 1.34 -5.17 4.39
N VAL A 301 1.37 -4.60 3.19
CA VAL A 301 2.23 -5.08 2.08
C VAL A 301 3.00 -3.92 1.47
N THR A 302 4.31 -4.11 1.30
CA THR A 302 5.15 -3.18 0.54
C THR A 302 4.82 -3.30 -0.95
N LEU A 303 4.44 -2.19 -1.57
CA LEU A 303 4.11 -2.10 -2.99
C LEU A 303 5.34 -1.75 -3.83
N ALA A 304 6.22 -0.88 -3.30
CA ALA A 304 7.45 -0.45 -3.92
C ALA A 304 8.52 -0.18 -2.85
N VAL A 305 9.78 -0.48 -3.16
CA VAL A 305 10.93 -0.25 -2.28
C VAL A 305 11.74 0.93 -2.80
N GLY A 306 11.88 1.95 -1.96
CA GLY A 306 12.74 3.11 -2.18
C GLY A 306 14.12 2.92 -1.55
N GLU A 307 14.67 3.98 -0.95
CA GLU A 307 15.89 3.87 -0.13
C GLU A 307 15.61 3.32 1.27
N SER A 308 14.38 3.49 1.78
CA SER A 308 13.91 2.86 3.02
C SER A 308 13.50 1.40 2.78
N PRO A 309 13.70 0.50 3.76
CA PRO A 309 13.43 -0.92 3.59
C PRO A 309 11.94 -1.30 3.66
N SER A 310 11.12 -0.59 4.47
CA SER A 310 9.70 -0.90 4.64
C SER A 310 8.95 0.24 5.34
N LEU A 311 7.68 0.42 4.98
CA LEU A 311 6.70 1.23 5.73
C LEU A 311 5.70 0.38 6.52
N CYS A 312 5.75 -0.94 6.34
CA CYS A 312 4.91 -1.86 7.09
C CYS A 312 5.43 -1.99 8.52
N PRO A 313 4.52 -1.93 9.52
CA PRO A 313 4.87 -2.25 10.90
C PRO A 313 5.53 -3.63 11.00
N ALA A 314 6.44 -3.78 11.96
CA ALA A 314 6.89 -5.12 12.33
C ALA A 314 5.67 -5.95 12.78
N GLU A 315 5.47 -7.14 12.21
CA GLU A 315 4.45 -8.04 12.72
C GLU A 315 4.77 -8.37 14.20
N PRO A 316 3.77 -8.28 15.11
CA PRO A 316 3.97 -8.61 16.51
C PRO A 316 4.30 -10.09 16.77
#